data_AF-A0A915B6K7-F1
#
_entry.id   AF-A0A915B6K7-F1
#
_cell.length_a   1.000
_cell.length_b   1.000
_cell.length_c   1.000
_cell.angle_alpha   90.00
_cell.angle_beta   90.00
_cell.angle_gamma   90.00
#
_symmetry.space_group_name_H-M   'P 1'
#
loop_
_entity.id
_entity.type
_entity.pdbx_description
1 polymer ?
#
loop_
_entity_poly.entity_id
_entity_poly.type
_entity_poly.pdbx_seq_one_letter_code
_entity_poly.pdbx_strand_id
1 'polypeptide(L)'
;PRPFTELAIFGAFKGAELASVIGGCIVHPIYRFYLLSKLTPENTTNNSTKIIRNKCRRIQGRFLIGGLVLGPLVALAYAKLASWTEKDAKEKCYKIRCSEVTMSLDRAVFAFGFIGWYWKRFQGAVDGVNIAIAYSVLDNKLLKKYTHPLLVDKVKPEERLSSAEEGENSKTALKRFIAAKQKQLIEEHSGNNTEVKHNSNAN
;
A
#
# COMPACT_ATOMS: atom_id res chain seq x y z
N PRO A 1 8.60 -13.54 3.19
CA PRO A 1 7.38 -12.73 2.86
C PRO A 1 6.65 -13.43 1.72
N ARG A 2 5.33 -13.23 1.54
CA ARG A 2 4.58 -13.77 0.39
C ARG A 2 4.53 -12.71 -0.73
N PRO A 3 5.47 -12.73 -1.70
CA PRO A 3 5.66 -11.60 -2.61
C PRO A 3 4.46 -11.35 -3.53
N PHE A 4 3.79 -12.41 -4.00
CA PHE A 4 2.59 -12.28 -4.83
C PHE A 4 1.40 -11.68 -4.08
N THR A 5 1.27 -11.94 -2.77
CA THR A 5 0.25 -11.30 -1.94
C THR A 5 0.54 -9.82 -1.74
N GLU A 6 1.81 -9.47 -1.51
CA GLU A 6 2.25 -8.06 -1.40
C GLU A 6 2.02 -7.30 -2.72
N LEU A 7 2.33 -7.93 -3.86
CA LEU A 7 2.05 -7.40 -5.18
C LEU A 7 0.55 -7.22 -5.45
N ALA A 8 -0.29 -8.15 -4.99
CA ALA A 8 -1.74 -8.04 -5.10
C ALA A 8 -2.29 -6.89 -4.26
N ILE A 9 -1.79 -6.69 -3.04
CA ILE A 9 -2.14 -5.55 -2.18
C ILE A 9 -1.72 -4.24 -2.86
N PHE A 10 -0.50 -4.16 -3.36
CA PHE A 10 -0.03 -3.01 -4.12
C PHE A 10 -0.92 -2.73 -5.34
N GLY A 11 -1.32 -3.78 -6.06
CA GLY A 11 -2.28 -3.72 -7.15
C GLY A 11 -3.63 -3.17 -6.73
N ALA A 12 -4.12 -3.49 -5.52
CA ALA A 12 -5.35 -2.93 -4.98
C ALA A 12 -5.27 -1.40 -4.82
N PHE A 13 -4.18 -0.91 -4.24
CA PHE A 13 -3.97 0.54 -4.05
C PHE A 13 -3.86 1.27 -5.38
N LYS A 14 -3.02 0.78 -6.32
CA LYS A 14 -2.87 1.42 -7.64
C LYS A 14 -4.13 1.32 -8.49
N GLY A 15 -4.85 0.22 -8.41
CA GLY A 15 -6.16 0.05 -9.05
C GLY A 15 -7.19 1.04 -8.49
N ALA A 16 -7.24 1.21 -7.16
CA ALA A 16 -8.11 2.17 -6.51
C ALA A 16 -7.78 3.62 -6.88
N GLU A 17 -6.49 3.99 -6.91
CA GLU A 17 -6.02 5.31 -7.35
C GLU A 17 -6.46 5.62 -8.77
N LEU A 18 -6.11 4.74 -9.71
CA LEU A 18 -6.42 4.92 -11.13
C LEU A 18 -7.93 4.98 -11.38
N ALA A 19 -8.69 4.05 -10.79
CA ALA A 19 -10.13 4.02 -10.97
C ALA A 19 -10.83 5.21 -10.29
N SER A 20 -10.29 5.74 -9.20
CA SER A 20 -10.79 6.97 -8.56
C SER A 20 -10.59 8.20 -9.42
N VAL A 21 -9.45 8.31 -10.10
CA VAL A 21 -9.19 9.40 -11.05
C VAL A 21 -10.11 9.29 -12.27
N ILE A 22 -10.22 8.09 -12.87
CA ILE A 22 -11.11 7.86 -14.01
C ILE A 22 -12.57 8.13 -13.62
N GLY A 23 -13.05 7.51 -12.54
CA GLY A 23 -14.42 7.65 -12.07
C GLY A 23 -14.76 9.07 -11.64
N GLY A 24 -13.84 9.71 -10.90
CA GLY A 24 -14.02 11.03 -10.29
C GLY A 24 -13.83 12.20 -11.26
N CYS A 25 -12.75 12.19 -12.04
CA CYS A 25 -12.33 13.32 -12.87
C CYS A 25 -12.80 13.21 -14.32
N ILE A 26 -13.07 12.01 -14.84
CA ILE A 26 -13.44 11.80 -16.25
C ILE A 26 -14.90 11.39 -16.37
N VAL A 27 -15.27 10.25 -15.80
CA VAL A 27 -16.60 9.65 -16.00
C VAL A 27 -17.69 10.49 -15.33
N HIS A 28 -17.46 10.97 -14.11
CA HIS A 28 -18.43 11.79 -13.39
C HIS A 28 -18.87 13.07 -14.13
N PRO A 29 -17.96 13.96 -14.59
CA PRO A 29 -18.38 15.17 -15.32
C PRO A 29 -19.04 14.84 -16.66
N ILE A 30 -18.51 13.89 -17.43
CA ILE A 30 -19.09 13.49 -18.72
C ILE A 30 -20.50 12.94 -18.53
N TYR A 31 -20.69 12.03 -17.58
CA TYR A 31 -21.98 11.41 -17.31
C TYR A 31 -22.98 12.42 -16.74
N ARG A 32 -22.51 13.36 -15.91
CA ARG A 32 -23.34 14.46 -15.40
C ARG A 32 -23.82 15.35 -16.55
N PHE A 33 -22.93 15.73 -17.47
CA PHE A 33 -23.29 16.53 -18.64
C PHE A 33 -24.32 15.80 -19.50
N TYR A 34 -24.07 14.53 -19.82
CA TYR A 34 -25.01 13.68 -20.57
C TYR A 34 -26.41 13.64 -19.95
N LEU A 35 -26.51 13.45 -18.63
CA LEU A 35 -27.80 13.40 -17.93
C LEU A 35 -28.50 14.76 -17.89
N LEU A 36 -27.74 15.86 -17.79
CA LEU A 36 -28.30 17.21 -17.84
C LEU A 36 -28.82 17.55 -19.24
N SER A 37 -28.09 17.17 -20.30
CA SER A 37 -28.50 17.36 -21.70
C SER A 37 -29.76 16.58 -22.08
N LYS A 38 -30.11 15.52 -21.33
CA LYS A 38 -31.32 14.73 -21.53
C LYS A 38 -32.55 15.24 -20.78
N LEU A 39 -32.42 16.29 -19.97
CA LEU A 39 -33.57 16.87 -19.27
C LEU A 39 -34.42 17.67 -20.27
N THR A 40 -35.60 17.15 -20.57
CA THR A 40 -36.66 17.92 -21.21
C THR A 40 -37.47 18.66 -20.14
N PRO A 41 -38.08 19.83 -20.46
CA PRO A 41 -38.91 20.58 -19.52
C PRO A 41 -40.06 19.72 -18.94
N GLU A 42 -40.58 18.77 -19.73
CA GLU A 42 -41.62 17.82 -19.30
C GLU A 42 -41.16 16.82 -18.23
N ASN A 43 -39.87 16.42 -18.25
CA ASN A 43 -39.29 15.47 -17.29
C ASN A 43 -38.52 16.17 -16.16
N THR A 44 -38.56 17.50 -16.12
CA THR A 44 -37.82 18.29 -15.14
C THR A 44 -38.66 18.52 -13.90
N THR A 45 -38.14 18.05 -12.77
CA THR A 45 -38.69 18.31 -11.44
C THR A 45 -37.70 19.18 -10.66
N ASN A 46 -38.18 19.86 -9.61
CA ASN A 46 -37.32 20.62 -8.70
C ASN A 46 -36.18 19.79 -8.06
N ASN A 47 -36.29 18.46 -8.09
CA ASN A 47 -35.29 17.53 -7.54
C ASN A 47 -34.41 16.84 -8.60
N SER A 48 -34.63 17.06 -9.90
CA SER A 48 -33.91 16.35 -10.96
C SER A 48 -32.38 16.50 -10.86
N THR A 49 -31.89 17.69 -10.49
CA THR A 49 -30.46 17.94 -10.28
C THR A 49 -29.86 17.16 -9.10
N LYS A 50 -30.62 16.99 -8.01
CA LYS A 50 -30.22 16.17 -6.85
C LYS A 50 -30.15 14.68 -7.23
N ILE A 51 -31.12 14.20 -8.01
CA ILE A 51 -31.17 12.81 -8.48
C ILE A 51 -29.97 12.51 -9.38
N ILE A 52 -29.68 13.38 -10.34
CA ILE A 52 -28.52 13.25 -11.24
C ILE A 52 -27.23 13.20 -10.43
N ARG A 53 -27.06 14.14 -9.49
CA ARG A 53 -25.89 14.18 -8.61
C ARG A 53 -25.72 12.86 -7.84
N ASN A 54 -26.78 12.32 -7.25
CA ASN A 54 -26.73 11.05 -6.53
C ASN A 54 -26.41 9.85 -7.45
N LYS A 55 -26.91 9.84 -8.69
CA LYS A 55 -26.54 8.80 -9.68
C LYS A 55 -25.05 8.88 -10.03
N CYS A 56 -24.54 10.06 -10.35
CA CYS A 56 -23.12 10.26 -10.67
C CYS A 56 -22.21 9.85 -9.50
N ARG A 57 -22.60 10.16 -8.26
CA ARG A 57 -21.88 9.76 -7.03
C ARG A 57 -21.82 8.24 -6.83
N ARG A 58 -22.92 7.53 -7.11
CA ARG A 58 -22.94 6.06 -7.06
C ARG A 58 -21.99 5.44 -8.10
N ILE A 59 -21.92 6.03 -9.28
CA ILE A 59 -20.99 5.58 -10.33
C ILE A 59 -19.54 5.76 -9.87
N GLN A 60 -19.17 6.92 -9.32
CA GLN A 60 -17.82 7.13 -8.76
C GLN A 60 -17.44 6.04 -7.75
N GLY A 61 -18.32 5.72 -6.80
CA GLY A 61 -18.08 4.67 -5.81
C GLY A 61 -17.92 3.28 -6.44
N ARG A 62 -18.65 2.97 -7.51
CA ARG A 62 -18.51 1.71 -8.25
C ARG A 62 -17.16 1.59 -8.96
N PHE A 63 -16.64 2.70 -9.50
CA PHE A 63 -15.30 2.71 -10.08
C PHE A 63 -14.24 2.41 -9.02
N LEU A 64 -14.31 3.02 -7.84
CA LEU A 64 -13.38 2.72 -6.74
C LEU A 64 -13.41 1.24 -6.33
N ILE A 65 -14.61 0.66 -6.14
CA ILE A 65 -14.75 -0.76 -5.81
C ILE A 65 -14.23 -1.64 -6.95
N GLY A 66 -14.54 -1.28 -8.20
CA GLY A 66 -14.02 -1.97 -9.39
C GLY A 66 -12.50 -1.95 -9.43
N GLY A 67 -11.86 -0.82 -9.14
CA GLY A 67 -10.41 -0.68 -9.05
C GLY A 67 -9.78 -1.53 -7.95
N LEU A 68 -10.41 -1.60 -6.77
CA LEU A 68 -9.96 -2.44 -5.65
C LEU A 68 -10.00 -3.94 -5.97
N VAL A 69 -10.96 -4.38 -6.78
CA VAL A 69 -11.12 -5.80 -7.17
C VAL A 69 -10.28 -6.14 -8.40
N LEU A 70 -10.28 -5.29 -9.43
CA LEU A 70 -9.54 -5.52 -10.67
C LEU A 70 -8.05 -5.27 -10.51
N GLY A 71 -7.63 -4.32 -9.67
CA GLY A 71 -6.23 -3.98 -9.45
C GLY A 71 -5.34 -5.18 -9.07
N PRO A 72 -5.71 -5.97 -8.04
CA PRO A 72 -4.99 -7.18 -7.66
C PRO A 72 -4.95 -8.23 -8.77
N LEU A 73 -6.08 -8.40 -9.48
CA LEU A 73 -6.18 -9.37 -10.58
C LEU A 73 -5.27 -8.99 -11.74
N VAL A 74 -5.23 -7.71 -12.13
CA VAL A 74 -4.35 -7.20 -13.18
C VAL A 74 -2.88 -7.32 -12.76
N ALA A 75 -2.54 -7.01 -11.50
CA ALA A 75 -1.19 -7.14 -11.01
C ALA A 75 -0.69 -8.60 -11.04
N LEU A 76 -1.54 -9.54 -10.63
CA LEU A 76 -1.23 -10.97 -10.68
C LEU A 76 -1.20 -11.52 -12.11
N ALA A 77 -2.12 -11.08 -12.97
CA ALA A 77 -2.14 -11.44 -14.38
C ALA A 77 -0.88 -10.93 -15.09
N TYR A 78 -0.45 -9.71 -14.80
CA TYR A 78 0.78 -9.14 -15.33
C TYR A 78 2.01 -9.95 -14.88
N ALA A 79 2.11 -10.31 -13.60
CA ALA A 79 3.18 -11.15 -13.10
C ALA A 79 3.19 -12.55 -13.75
N LYS A 80 2.01 -13.12 -14.01
CA LYS A 80 1.86 -14.41 -14.69
C LYS A 80 2.26 -14.33 -16.17
N LEU A 81 1.84 -13.29 -16.89
CA LEU A 81 2.16 -13.08 -18.31
C LEU A 81 3.64 -12.78 -18.52
N ALA A 82 4.26 -12.07 -17.59
CA ALA A 82 5.70 -11.81 -17.59
C ALA A 82 6.53 -12.97 -17.03
N SER A 83 5.90 -14.10 -16.69
CA SER A 83 6.55 -15.30 -16.13
C SER A 83 7.48 -14.99 -14.95
N TRP A 84 7.05 -14.13 -14.03
CA TRP A 84 7.88 -13.71 -12.90
C TRP A 84 8.20 -14.89 -11.99
N THR A 85 9.49 -15.04 -11.69
CA THR A 85 9.92 -15.96 -10.64
C THR A 85 9.66 -15.35 -9.27
N GLU A 86 9.69 -16.17 -8.22
CA GLU A 86 9.54 -15.67 -6.85
C GLU A 86 10.61 -14.63 -6.49
N LYS A 87 11.82 -14.77 -7.05
CA LYS A 87 12.92 -13.82 -6.87
C LYS A 87 12.58 -12.45 -7.46
N ASP A 88 12.06 -12.42 -8.69
CA ASP A 88 11.69 -11.18 -9.37
C ASP A 88 10.56 -10.46 -8.63
N ALA A 89 9.58 -11.22 -8.15
CA ALA A 89 8.47 -10.68 -7.37
C ALA A 89 8.96 -10.09 -6.03
N LYS A 90 9.89 -10.76 -5.34
CA LYS A 90 10.52 -10.25 -4.10
C LYS A 90 11.28 -8.96 -4.34
N GLU A 91 12.10 -8.91 -5.38
CA GLU A 91 12.90 -7.75 -5.75
C GLU A 91 11.99 -6.56 -6.11
N LYS A 92 10.91 -6.79 -6.86
CA LYS A 92 9.94 -5.75 -7.18
C LYS A 92 9.24 -5.22 -5.92
N CYS A 93 8.80 -6.11 -5.03
CA CYS A 93 8.18 -5.72 -3.77
C CYS A 93 9.16 -4.95 -2.86
N TYR A 94 10.43 -5.33 -2.84
CA TYR A 94 11.47 -4.59 -2.14
C TYR A 94 11.63 -3.17 -2.68
N LYS A 95 11.73 -3.00 -4.00
CA LYS A 95 11.78 -1.68 -4.64
C LYS A 95 10.55 -0.82 -4.33
N ILE A 96 9.36 -1.43 -4.29
CA ILE A 96 8.13 -0.73 -3.92
C ILE A 96 8.21 -0.23 -2.47
N ARG A 97 8.65 -1.07 -1.53
CA ARG A 97 8.82 -0.68 -0.11
C ARG A 97 9.86 0.42 0.09
N CYS A 98 10.94 0.41 -0.69
CA CYS A 98 11.99 1.42 -0.60
C CYS A 98 11.65 2.74 -1.32
N SER A 99 10.59 2.77 -2.12
CA SER A 99 10.16 3.98 -2.83
C SER A 99 9.42 4.93 -1.89
N GLU A 100 10.09 6.00 -1.47
CA GLU A 100 9.49 7.03 -0.61
C GLU A 100 8.22 7.65 -1.21
N VAL A 101 8.26 7.91 -2.53
CA VAL A 101 7.14 8.51 -3.28
C VAL A 101 5.93 7.61 -3.25
N THR A 102 6.14 6.32 -3.47
CA THR A 102 5.06 5.33 -3.48
C THR A 102 4.50 5.15 -2.07
N MET A 103 5.38 5.08 -1.07
CA MET A 103 4.96 4.89 0.31
C MET A 103 4.21 6.10 0.88
N SER A 104 4.63 7.33 0.58
CA SER A 104 3.93 8.54 1.01
C SER A 104 2.57 8.66 0.34
N LEU A 105 2.49 8.35 -0.96
CA LEU A 105 1.25 8.30 -1.71
C LEU A 105 0.27 7.26 -1.12
N ASP A 106 0.70 6.01 -0.95
CA ASP A 106 -0.17 4.93 -0.45
C ASP A 106 -0.72 5.26 0.96
N ARG A 107 0.12 5.84 1.83
CA ARG A 107 -0.30 6.32 3.17
C ARG A 107 -1.30 7.47 3.08
N ALA A 108 -1.05 8.46 2.23
CA ALA A 108 -1.95 9.59 2.02
C ALA A 108 -3.30 9.11 1.45
N VAL A 109 -3.27 8.24 0.44
CA VAL A 109 -4.45 7.64 -0.20
C VAL A 109 -5.28 6.86 0.82
N PHE A 110 -4.64 6.08 1.68
CA PHE A 110 -5.33 5.39 2.76
C PHE A 110 -5.96 6.35 3.77
N ALA A 111 -5.20 7.34 4.26
CA ALA A 111 -5.68 8.28 5.27
C ALA A 111 -6.80 9.18 4.75
N PHE A 112 -6.58 9.88 3.64
CA PHE A 112 -7.60 10.77 3.04
C PHE A 112 -8.77 9.97 2.45
N GLY A 113 -8.53 8.78 1.90
CA GLY A 113 -9.58 7.87 1.47
C GLY A 113 -10.48 7.45 2.63
N PHE A 114 -9.91 7.14 3.79
CA PHE A 114 -10.67 6.79 4.99
C PHE A 114 -11.42 7.98 5.59
N ILE A 115 -10.76 9.15 5.71
CA ILE A 115 -11.40 10.40 6.18
C ILE A 115 -12.58 10.77 5.26
N GLY A 116 -12.35 10.69 3.95
CA GLY A 116 -13.38 10.91 2.95
C GLY A 116 -14.53 9.90 3.08
N TRP A 117 -14.20 8.62 3.28
CA TRP A 117 -15.21 7.58 3.51
C TRP A 117 -16.04 7.83 4.77
N TYR A 118 -15.41 8.26 5.86
CA TYR A 118 -16.10 8.62 7.08
C TYR A 118 -17.10 9.76 6.86
N TRP A 119 -16.71 10.79 6.10
CA TRP A 119 -17.57 11.97 5.87
C TRP A 119 -18.71 11.71 4.87
N LYS A 120 -18.42 11.16 3.70
CA LYS A 120 -19.39 11.02 2.59
C LYS A 120 -19.40 9.63 1.95
N ARG A 121 -19.01 8.59 2.70
CA ARG A 121 -18.93 7.18 2.23
C ARG A 121 -18.10 7.10 0.94
N PHE A 122 -18.48 6.24 0.00
CA PHE A 122 -17.70 6.00 -1.23
C PHE A 122 -17.44 7.25 -2.07
N GLN A 123 -18.31 8.25 -2.06
CA GLN A 123 -18.02 9.50 -2.77
C GLN A 123 -16.86 10.24 -2.09
N GLY A 124 -16.95 10.42 -0.78
CA GLY A 124 -15.87 11.08 -0.05
C GLY A 124 -14.58 10.29 -0.12
N ALA A 125 -14.64 8.94 -0.18
CA ALA A 125 -13.46 8.11 -0.39
C ALA A 125 -12.76 8.44 -1.72
N VAL A 126 -13.51 8.52 -2.83
CA VAL A 126 -12.96 8.90 -4.15
C VAL A 126 -12.38 10.32 -4.13
N ASP A 127 -13.11 11.27 -3.54
CA ASP A 127 -12.64 12.66 -3.41
C ASP A 127 -11.36 12.73 -2.56
N GLY A 128 -11.29 11.96 -1.47
CA GLY A 128 -10.12 11.85 -0.60
C GLY A 128 -8.91 11.23 -1.29
N VAL A 129 -9.12 10.16 -2.06
CA VAL A 129 -8.06 9.54 -2.88
C VAL A 129 -7.52 10.55 -3.90
N ASN A 130 -8.40 11.29 -4.58
CA ASN A 130 -7.98 12.30 -5.55
C ASN A 130 -7.21 13.46 -4.89
N ILE A 131 -7.63 13.91 -3.71
CA ILE A 131 -6.91 14.92 -2.91
C ILE A 131 -5.54 14.38 -2.49
N ALA A 132 -5.43 13.12 -2.06
CA ALA A 132 -4.16 12.51 -1.69
C ALA A 132 -3.19 12.44 -2.87
N ILE A 133 -3.68 12.09 -4.07
CA ILE A 133 -2.87 12.07 -5.29
C ILE A 133 -2.38 13.49 -5.61
N ALA A 134 -3.28 14.48 -5.58
CA ALA A 134 -2.91 15.89 -5.83
C ALA A 134 -1.89 16.40 -4.81
N TYR A 135 -2.09 16.09 -3.53
CA TYR A 135 -1.18 16.42 -2.45
C TYR A 135 0.18 15.75 -2.65
N SER A 136 0.22 14.46 -2.98
CA SER A 136 1.48 13.75 -3.22
C SER A 136 2.26 14.34 -4.41
N VAL A 137 1.57 14.75 -5.48
CA VAL A 137 2.21 15.44 -6.61
C VAL A 137 2.77 16.80 -6.18
N LEU A 138 2.00 17.58 -5.41
CA LEU A 138 2.41 18.88 -4.89
C LEU A 138 3.61 18.74 -3.95
N ASP A 139 3.56 17.75 -3.06
CA ASP A 139 4.60 17.47 -2.08
C ASP A 139 5.92 17.12 -2.76
N ASN A 140 5.88 16.16 -3.68
CA ASN A 140 7.07 15.70 -4.40
C ASN A 140 7.69 16.76 -5.32
N LYS A 141 6.89 17.67 -5.90
CA LYS A 141 7.40 18.69 -6.84
C LYS A 141 7.83 19.99 -6.17
N LEU A 142 7.13 20.39 -5.11
CA LEU A 142 7.27 21.73 -4.52
C LEU A 142 7.67 21.69 -3.05
N LEU A 143 6.94 20.95 -2.20
CA LEU A 143 7.14 21.03 -0.75
C LEU A 143 8.41 20.32 -0.29
N LYS A 144 8.82 19.21 -0.94
CA LYS A 144 10.03 18.45 -0.57
C LYS A 144 11.31 19.30 -0.55
N LYS A 145 11.34 20.45 -1.25
CA LYS A 145 12.45 21.42 -1.22
C LYS A 145 12.48 22.32 0.01
N TYR A 146 11.34 22.52 0.67
CA TYR A 146 11.15 23.51 1.74
C TYR A 146 10.67 22.92 3.06
N THR A 147 10.14 21.69 3.05
CA THR A 147 9.58 21.04 4.23
C THR A 147 10.31 19.75 4.55
N HIS A 148 10.56 19.53 5.84
CA HIS A 148 11.04 18.24 6.33
C HIS A 148 9.90 17.20 6.24
N PRO A 149 10.16 15.95 5.84
CA PRO A 149 9.13 14.92 5.79
C PRO A 149 8.43 14.75 7.15
N LEU A 150 7.09 14.85 7.17
CA LEU A 150 6.26 14.67 8.36
C LEU A 150 6.37 13.25 8.97
N LEU A 151 6.68 12.26 8.13
CA LEU A 151 6.92 10.87 8.53
C LEU A 151 8.33 10.47 8.10
N VAL A 152 9.29 10.67 9.00
CA VAL A 152 10.67 10.22 8.81
C VAL A 152 10.69 8.70 8.80
N ASP A 153 11.30 8.13 7.75
CA ASP A 153 11.44 6.68 7.65
C ASP A 153 12.43 6.20 8.72
N LYS A 154 12.11 5.09 9.38
CA LYS A 154 12.99 4.56 10.45
C LYS A 154 14.32 4.06 9.91
N VAL A 155 14.34 3.65 8.64
CA VAL A 155 15.53 3.18 7.94
C VAL A 155 15.93 4.24 6.94
N LYS A 156 17.10 4.84 7.16
CA LYS A 156 17.60 5.87 6.26
C LYS A 156 18.00 5.28 4.91
N PRO A 157 17.98 6.05 3.81
CA PRO A 157 18.37 5.56 2.49
C PRO A 157 19.73 4.86 2.47
N GLU A 158 20.71 5.39 3.21
CA GLU A 158 22.06 4.83 3.37
C GLU A 158 22.12 3.51 4.16
N GLU A 159 21.10 3.19 4.95
CA GLU A 159 20.99 1.94 5.74
C GLU A 159 20.18 0.86 4.99
N ARG A 160 19.65 1.18 3.80
CA ARG A 160 18.87 0.24 2.99
C ARG A 160 19.82 -0.73 2.28
N LEU A 161 19.47 -2.02 2.31
CA LEU A 161 20.19 -3.06 1.59
C LEU A 161 20.06 -2.86 0.07
N SER A 162 21.04 -3.34 -0.70
CA SER A 162 21.06 -3.09 -2.15
C SER A 162 20.00 -3.91 -2.90
N SER A 163 19.64 -5.09 -2.38
CA SER A 163 18.65 -6.00 -2.98
C SER A 163 17.86 -6.80 -1.94
N ALA A 164 16.71 -7.34 -2.35
CA ALA A 164 15.96 -8.31 -1.57
C ALA A 164 16.78 -9.56 -1.20
N GLU A 165 17.74 -9.96 -2.06
CA GLU A 165 18.59 -11.14 -1.84
C GLU A 165 19.57 -10.93 -0.68
N GLU A 166 20.20 -9.75 -0.58
CA GLU A 166 21.04 -9.39 0.57
C GLU A 166 20.26 -9.39 1.89
N GLY A 167 18.97 -9.05 1.84
CA GLY A 167 18.08 -9.12 3.01
C GLY A 167 17.80 -10.54 3.48
N GLU A 168 17.66 -11.50 2.56
CA GLU A 168 17.52 -12.90 2.91
C GLU A 168 18.83 -13.49 3.44
N ASN A 169 19.96 -13.13 2.83
CA ASN A 169 21.28 -13.55 3.27
C ASN A 169 21.63 -13.00 4.66
N SER A 170 21.37 -11.72 4.91
CA SER A 170 21.60 -11.08 6.23
C SER A 170 20.72 -11.66 7.32
N LYS A 171 19.44 -11.93 7.04
CA LYS A 171 18.55 -12.63 7.99
C LYS A 171 19.03 -14.04 8.30
N THR A 172 19.54 -14.74 7.30
CA THR A 172 20.04 -16.11 7.46
C THR A 172 21.34 -16.10 8.27
N ALA A 173 22.24 -15.15 8.03
CA ALA A 173 23.45 -14.94 8.81
C ALA A 173 23.14 -14.57 10.27
N LEU A 174 22.22 -13.63 10.50
CA LEU A 174 21.79 -13.24 11.86
C LEU A 174 21.14 -14.42 12.59
N LYS A 175 20.29 -15.21 11.92
CA LYS A 175 19.70 -16.41 12.53
C LYS A 175 20.74 -17.46 12.89
N ARG A 176 21.73 -17.69 12.01
CA ARG A 176 22.85 -18.59 12.30
C ARG A 176 23.66 -18.10 13.49
N PHE A 177 23.92 -16.79 13.57
CA PHE A 177 24.62 -16.18 14.68
C PHE A 177 23.86 -16.34 16.01
N ILE A 178 22.56 -16.05 16.02
CA ILE A 178 21.71 -16.21 17.22
C ILE A 178 21.66 -17.68 17.67
N ALA A 179 21.49 -18.62 16.73
CA ALA A 179 21.47 -20.05 17.03
C ALA A 179 22.81 -20.54 17.61
N ALA A 180 23.94 -20.06 17.07
CA ALA A 180 25.26 -20.38 17.60
C ALA A 180 25.46 -19.82 19.02
N LYS A 181 25.02 -18.58 19.28
CA LYS A 181 25.07 -17.97 20.62
C LYS A 181 24.19 -18.69 21.63
N GLN A 182 22.99 -19.13 21.25
CA GLN A 182 22.14 -19.95 22.11
C GLN A 182 22.78 -21.29 22.44
N LYS A 183 23.44 -21.94 21.47
CA LYS A 183 24.14 -23.21 21.70
C LYS A 183 25.30 -23.05 22.69
N GLN A 184 26.10 -21.98 22.54
CA GLN A 184 27.17 -21.64 23.50
C GLN A 184 26.63 -21.43 24.92
N LEU A 185 25.53 -20.68 25.08
CA LEU A 185 24.92 -20.45 26.39
C LEU A 185 24.39 -21.75 27.04
N ILE A 186 23.83 -22.66 26.23
CA ILE A 186 23.34 -23.97 26.71
C ILE A 186 24.52 -24.83 27.16
N GLU A 187 25.62 -24.86 26.40
CA GLU A 187 26.84 -25.60 26.72
C GLU A 187 27.54 -25.06 27.98
N GLU A 188 27.58 -23.73 28.18
CA GLU A 188 28.10 -23.10 29.41
C GLU A 188 27.24 -23.47 30.64
N HIS A 189 25.90 -23.50 30.50
CA HIS A 189 25.00 -23.89 31.59
C HIS A 189 25.02 -25.40 31.91
N SER A 190 25.20 -26.28 30.92
CA SER A 190 25.33 -27.71 31.16
C SER A 190 26.71 -28.08 31.72
N GLY A 191 27.78 -27.40 31.30
CA GLY A 191 29.11 -27.52 31.90
C GLY A 191 29.14 -27.16 33.38
N ASN A 192 28.59 -25.99 33.74
CA ASN A 192 28.50 -25.56 35.15
C ASN A 192 27.66 -26.49 36.03
N ASN A 193 26.57 -27.07 35.50
CA ASN A 193 25.76 -28.05 36.25
C ASN A 193 26.47 -29.40 36.45
N THR A 194 27.43 -29.74 35.59
CA THR A 194 28.20 -30.98 35.68
C THR A 194 29.35 -30.83 36.68
N GLU A 195 30.01 -29.68 36.73
CA GLU A 195 31.02 -29.35 37.75
C GLU A 195 30.41 -29.27 39.17
N VAL A 196 29.21 -28.69 39.32
CA VAL A 196 28.51 -28.62 40.62
C VAL A 196 28.09 -30.00 41.13
N LYS A 197 27.69 -30.92 40.24
CA LYS A 197 27.40 -32.31 40.60
C LYS A 197 28.64 -33.12 40.97
N HIS A 198 29.77 -32.84 40.33
CA HIS A 198 31.02 -33.55 40.64
C HIS A 198 31.61 -33.12 41.99
N ASN A 199 31.44 -31.85 42.39
CA ASN A 199 31.86 -31.34 43.70
C ASN A 199 30.89 -31.68 44.86
N SER A 200 29.62 -31.98 44.59
CA SER A 200 28.66 -32.38 45.63
C SER A 200 28.70 -33.87 45.98
N ASN A 201 29.28 -34.71 45.12
CA ASN A 201 29.51 -36.14 45.37
C ASN A 201 30.90 -36.44 45.98
N ALA A 202 31.72 -35.42 46.24
CA ALA A 202 33.07 -35.55 46.79
C ALA A 202 33.17 -35.17 48.29
N ASN A 203 32.05 -34.92 48.96
CA ASN A 203 31.95 -34.70 50.41
C ASN A 203 31.20 -35.83 51.09
#